data_AF-A0A923IHV5-F1
#
_entry.id   AF-A0A923IHV5-F1
#
_cell.length_a   1.000
_cell.length_b   1.000
_cell.length_c   1.000
_cell.angle_alpha   90.00
_cell.angle_beta   90.00
_cell.angle_gamma   90.00
#
_symmetry.space_group_name_H-M   'P 1'
#
loop_
_entity.id
_entity.type
_entity.pdbx_description
1 polymer ?
#
loop_
_entity_poly.entity_id
_entity_poly.type
_entity_poly.pdbx_seq_one_letter_code
_entity_poly.pdbx_strand_id
1 'polypeptide(L)'
;MKILVTGMTLVVFLLLTACTGRIAAESSGETITSNGDVVADRVSLIDALRAAGAIVESGDSVEQPFFTVGGQILIVNETEVQVFEYEAAEAMEVDASLVASDGASVGTTMISWIAPPHFYKTGRIIVLYLGEDAAILDLLNQVLGVQFAGG
;
A
#
# COMPACT_ATOMS: atom_id res chain seq x y z
N MET A 1 -16.97 -43.04 -41.72
CA MET A 1 -17.98 -41.99 -41.99
C MET A 1 -17.21 -40.67 -42.01
N LYS A 2 -16.86 -40.04 -43.16
CA LYS A 2 -17.74 -39.31 -44.11
C LYS A 2 -18.71 -38.44 -43.30
N ILE A 3 -18.68 -37.11 -43.37
CA ILE A 3 -19.03 -36.37 -44.58
C ILE A 3 -18.26 -35.04 -44.67
N LEU A 4 -17.56 -34.91 -45.79
CA LEU A 4 -17.18 -33.69 -46.49
C LEU A 4 -18.46 -33.02 -47.04
N VAL A 5 -18.72 -31.74 -46.73
CA VAL A 5 -19.56 -30.89 -47.60
C VAL A 5 -18.83 -29.59 -47.90
N THR A 6 -18.44 -29.55 -49.16
CA THR A 6 -17.90 -28.45 -49.94
C THR A 6 -19.01 -27.46 -50.29
N GLY A 7 -18.68 -26.16 -50.32
CA GLY A 7 -19.25 -25.25 -51.32
C GLY A 7 -19.99 -24.03 -50.78
N MET A 8 -19.96 -22.98 -51.61
CA MET A 8 -20.58 -21.65 -51.43
C MET A 8 -19.82 -20.73 -50.46
N THR A 9 -19.24 -19.59 -50.86
CA THR A 9 -19.63 -18.69 -51.95
C THR A 9 -18.43 -17.80 -52.32
N LEU A 10 -18.18 -17.67 -53.62
CA LEU A 10 -17.33 -16.65 -54.23
C LEU A 10 -18.01 -15.28 -53.99
N VAL A 11 -17.41 -14.41 -53.17
CA VAL A 11 -17.77 -12.98 -53.13
C VAL A 11 -16.54 -12.18 -53.53
N VAL A 12 -16.76 -11.40 -54.57
CA VAL A 12 -15.83 -10.57 -55.33
C VAL A 12 -15.17 -9.54 -54.43
N PHE A 13 -13.84 -9.54 -54.40
CA PHE A 13 -13.01 -8.47 -53.87
C PHE A 13 -13.15 -7.23 -54.76
N LEU A 14 -13.83 -6.19 -54.27
CA LEU A 14 -13.77 -4.84 -54.84
C LEU A 14 -12.96 -3.95 -53.89
N LEU A 15 -11.86 -3.40 -54.42
CA LEU A 15 -10.89 -2.57 -53.71
C LEU A 15 -11.47 -1.24 -53.25
N LEU A 16 -11.13 -0.85 -52.02
CA LEU A 16 -10.92 0.54 -51.63
C LEU A 16 -9.66 0.60 -50.76
N THR A 17 -8.57 1.05 -51.37
CA THR A 17 -7.36 1.50 -50.69
C THR A 17 -7.70 2.66 -49.77
N ALA A 18 -7.76 2.38 -48.48
CA ALA A 18 -7.61 3.39 -47.43
C ALA A 18 -6.31 3.09 -46.68
N CYS A 19 -5.18 3.53 -47.24
CA CYS A 19 -3.97 3.73 -46.45
C CYS A 19 -4.14 5.01 -45.64
N THR A 20 -4.80 4.91 -44.49
CA THR A 20 -4.73 5.98 -43.48
C THR A 20 -4.54 5.31 -42.13
N GLY A 21 -3.31 5.45 -41.64
CA GLY A 21 -2.97 5.42 -40.22
C GLY A 21 -3.41 4.17 -39.47
N ARG A 22 -2.46 3.25 -39.26
CA ARG A 22 -2.43 2.47 -38.02
C ARG A 22 -2.59 3.45 -36.87
N ILE A 23 -3.77 3.51 -36.26
CA ILE A 23 -3.87 3.90 -34.87
C ILE A 23 -3.13 2.77 -34.16
N ALA A 24 -1.85 3.01 -33.92
CA ALA A 24 -1.12 2.30 -32.91
C ALA A 24 -2.04 2.32 -31.70
N ALA A 25 -2.38 1.14 -31.18
CA ALA A 25 -2.78 1.05 -29.80
C ALA A 25 -1.75 1.88 -29.05
N GLU A 26 -2.19 2.99 -28.47
CA GLU A 26 -1.51 3.57 -27.33
C GLU A 26 -1.56 2.48 -26.27
N SER A 27 -0.62 1.55 -26.40
CA SER A 27 0.16 1.08 -25.28
C SER A 27 0.65 2.36 -24.66
N SER A 28 -0.16 2.92 -23.77
CA SER A 28 0.34 3.69 -22.65
C SER A 28 1.30 2.74 -21.97
N GLY A 29 2.54 2.71 -22.49
CA GLY A 29 3.71 2.46 -21.70
C GLY A 29 3.70 3.58 -20.68
N GLU A 30 2.89 3.39 -19.65
CA GLU A 30 3.20 3.97 -18.37
C GLU A 30 4.57 3.39 -18.05
N THR A 31 5.54 4.29 -18.12
CA THR A 31 6.89 4.11 -17.67
C THR A 31 6.88 3.25 -16.42
N ILE A 32 7.32 1.99 -16.55
CA ILE A 32 7.83 1.24 -15.40
C ILE A 32 9.09 2.00 -14.98
N THR A 33 8.88 3.04 -14.19
CA THR A 33 9.93 3.61 -13.37
C THR A 33 10.03 2.65 -12.20
N SER A 34 11.00 1.74 -12.27
CA SER A 34 11.45 0.97 -11.12
C SER A 34 12.19 1.92 -10.16
N ASN A 35 11.42 2.83 -9.55
CA ASN A 35 11.75 3.45 -8.28
C ASN A 35 10.74 2.81 -7.33
N GLY A 36 11.21 2.05 -6.33
CA GLY A 36 10.36 1.26 -5.43
C GLY A 36 9.02 1.94 -5.14
N ASP A 37 7.94 1.27 -5.52
CA ASP A 37 6.58 1.81 -5.54
C ASP A 37 6.27 2.56 -4.24
N VAL A 38 5.85 3.82 -4.36
CA VAL A 38 5.57 4.68 -3.21
C VAL A 38 4.52 3.99 -2.34
N VAL A 39 4.88 3.64 -1.11
CA VAL A 39 3.94 3.09 -0.14
C VAL A 39 2.87 4.15 0.14
N ALA A 40 1.66 3.92 -0.37
CA ALA A 40 0.58 4.90 -0.32
C ALA A 40 -0.58 4.46 0.59
N ASP A 41 -0.69 3.14 0.82
CA ASP A 41 -1.79 2.49 1.52
C ASP A 41 -1.39 1.13 2.10
N ARG A 42 -2.34 0.44 2.74
CA ARG A 42 -2.06 -0.85 3.38
C ARG A 42 -1.65 -1.92 2.37
N VAL A 43 -2.22 -1.93 1.16
CA VAL A 43 -1.89 -2.95 0.15
C VAL A 43 -0.46 -2.76 -0.33
N SER A 44 -0.11 -1.53 -0.73
CA SER A 44 1.26 -1.19 -1.14
C SER A 44 2.29 -1.34 0.00
N LEU A 45 1.90 -1.12 1.26
CA LEU A 45 2.75 -1.42 2.43
C LEU A 45 3.05 -2.93 2.54
N ILE A 46 2.03 -3.77 2.44
CA ILE A 46 2.19 -5.23 2.51
C ILE A 46 3.12 -5.70 1.38
N ASP A 47 2.92 -5.18 0.16
CA ASP A 47 3.76 -5.53 -0.98
C ASP A 47 5.21 -5.08 -0.80
N ALA A 48 5.43 -3.87 -0.28
CA ALA A 48 6.76 -3.35 -0.01
C ALA A 48 7.49 -4.13 1.11
N LEU A 49 6.79 -4.48 2.19
CA LEU A 49 7.35 -5.32 3.27
C LEU A 49 7.75 -6.71 2.75
N ARG A 50 6.91 -7.33 1.91
CA ARG A 50 7.21 -8.61 1.28
C ARG A 50 8.37 -8.50 0.29
N ALA A 51 8.44 -7.43 -0.49
CA ALA A 51 9.56 -7.16 -1.39
C ALA A 51 10.88 -6.95 -0.63
N ALA A 52 10.81 -6.42 0.60
CA ALA A 52 11.95 -6.32 1.53
C ALA A 52 12.29 -7.64 2.24
N GLY A 53 11.59 -8.74 1.93
CA GLY A 53 11.89 -10.08 2.44
C GLY A 53 11.12 -10.48 3.69
N ALA A 54 10.15 -9.67 4.14
CA ALA A 54 9.33 -10.01 5.29
C ALA A 54 8.20 -10.99 4.96
N ILE A 55 7.85 -11.82 5.93
CA ILE A 55 6.58 -12.57 5.95
C ILE A 55 5.54 -11.65 6.57
N VAL A 56 4.42 -11.43 5.85
CA VAL A 56 3.35 -10.54 6.30
C VAL A 56 2.00 -11.24 6.21
N GLU A 57 1.32 -11.32 7.34
CA GLU A 57 -0.04 -11.84 7.49
C GLU A 57 -0.97 -10.75 8.04
N SER A 58 -2.27 -10.84 7.70
CA SER A 58 -3.28 -9.97 8.31
C SER A 58 -3.74 -10.57 9.64
N GLY A 59 -3.69 -9.77 10.71
CA GLY A 59 -4.24 -10.11 12.02
C GLY A 59 -5.68 -9.63 12.21
N ASP A 60 -6.04 -9.32 13.45
CA ASP A 60 -7.35 -8.76 13.80
C ASP A 60 -7.43 -7.25 13.56
N SER A 61 -8.65 -6.71 13.55
CA SER A 61 -8.86 -5.26 13.61
C SER A 61 -8.50 -4.71 14.98
N VAL A 62 -8.00 -3.49 15.02
CA VAL A 62 -7.59 -2.80 16.25
C VAL A 62 -8.17 -1.40 16.28
N GLU A 63 -8.57 -0.94 17.46
CA GLU A 63 -9.09 0.41 17.66
C GLU A 63 -8.13 1.20 18.55
N GLN A 64 -7.78 2.39 18.10
CA GLN A 64 -7.10 3.39 18.92
C GLN A 64 -8.05 4.58 19.07
N PRO A 65 -8.64 4.83 20.25
CA PRO A 65 -9.76 5.76 20.40
C PRO A 65 -9.40 7.23 20.16
N PHE A 66 -8.12 7.51 19.90
CA PHE A 66 -7.58 8.83 19.55
C PHE A 66 -7.33 9.01 18.04
N PHE A 67 -7.46 7.94 17.25
CA PHE A 67 -7.55 8.04 15.79
C PHE A 67 -9.01 7.96 15.34
N THR A 68 -9.29 8.58 14.21
CA THR A 68 -10.64 8.72 13.66
C THR A 68 -11.09 7.51 12.84
N VAL A 69 -10.18 6.58 12.56
CA VAL A 69 -10.42 5.33 11.82
C VAL A 69 -10.00 4.12 12.66
N GLY A 70 -10.67 3.00 12.40
CA GLY A 70 -10.20 1.69 12.87
C GLY A 70 -8.92 1.27 12.14
N GLY A 71 -8.12 0.46 12.81
CA GLY A 71 -6.87 -0.09 12.31
C GLY A 71 -6.94 -1.58 11.99
N GLN A 72 -5.90 -2.06 11.34
CA GLN A 72 -5.66 -3.46 11.05
C GLN A 72 -4.29 -3.86 11.60
N ILE A 73 -4.23 -4.96 12.35
CA ILE A 73 -2.95 -5.56 12.73
C ILE A 73 -2.37 -6.28 11.51
N LEU A 74 -1.10 -6.04 11.22
CA LEU A 74 -0.26 -6.85 10.37
C LEU A 74 0.72 -7.63 11.25
N ILE A 75 0.86 -8.93 11.00
CA ILE A 75 1.89 -9.76 11.62
C ILE A 75 3.09 -9.80 10.67
N VAL A 76 4.13 -9.04 10.99
CA VAL A 76 5.36 -8.89 10.21
C VAL A 76 6.47 -9.67 10.89
N ASN A 77 6.92 -10.79 10.29
CA ASN A 77 7.88 -11.70 10.91
C ASN A 77 7.52 -12.02 12.37
N GLU A 78 6.28 -12.46 12.60
CA GLU A 78 5.73 -12.80 13.92
C GLU A 78 5.57 -11.60 14.90
N THR A 79 5.77 -10.37 14.43
CA THR A 79 5.63 -9.15 15.23
C THR A 79 4.41 -8.33 14.80
N GLU A 80 3.63 -7.84 15.77
CA GLU A 80 2.46 -7.01 15.48
C GLU A 80 2.84 -5.56 15.11
N VAL A 81 2.26 -5.10 14.00
CA VAL A 81 2.33 -3.72 13.52
C VAL A 81 0.90 -3.25 13.23
N GLN A 82 0.48 -2.13 13.82
CA GLN A 82 -0.86 -1.60 13.63
C GLN A 82 -0.86 -0.60 12.46
N VAL A 83 -1.80 -0.74 11.53
CA VAL A 83 -1.93 0.12 10.34
C VAL A 83 -3.31 0.77 10.33
N PHE A 84 -3.34 2.10 10.31
CA PHE A 84 -4.54 2.92 10.22
C PHE A 84 -4.59 3.56 8.84
N GLU A 85 -5.51 3.09 8.00
CA GLU A 85 -5.69 3.61 6.64
C GLU A 85 -6.88 4.56 6.57
N TYR A 86 -6.63 5.75 6.04
CA TYR A 86 -7.60 6.82 5.89
C TYR A 86 -8.15 6.85 4.46
N GLU A 87 -9.30 7.49 4.27
CA GLU A 87 -9.86 7.74 2.94
C GLU A 87 -8.92 8.61 2.09
N ALA A 88 -8.25 9.57 2.73
CA ALA A 88 -7.37 10.54 2.07
C ALA A 88 -6.16 10.91 2.94
N ALA A 89 -5.09 11.36 2.28
CA ALA A 89 -3.85 11.77 2.95
C ALA A 89 -4.07 12.96 3.89
N GLU A 90 -4.96 13.87 3.55
CA GLU A 90 -5.29 15.04 4.38
C GLU A 90 -5.93 14.62 5.72
N ALA A 91 -6.79 13.59 5.71
CA ALA A 91 -7.40 13.06 6.93
C ALA A 91 -6.35 12.36 7.82
N MET A 92 -5.44 11.62 7.20
CA MET A 92 -4.29 11.02 7.89
C MET A 92 -3.42 12.10 8.56
N GLU A 93 -3.11 13.18 7.83
CA GLU A 93 -2.28 14.27 8.35
C GLU A 93 -2.93 15.01 9.52
N VAL A 94 -4.26 15.15 9.53
CA VAL A 94 -4.98 15.72 10.68
C VAL A 94 -4.72 14.90 11.94
N ASP A 95 -4.89 13.58 11.89
CA ASP A 95 -4.67 12.71 13.05
C ASP A 95 -3.19 12.62 13.42
N ALA A 96 -2.29 12.50 12.44
CA ALA A 96 -0.85 12.47 12.67
C ALA A 96 -0.36 13.74 13.36
N SER A 97 -0.94 14.91 13.05
CA SER A 97 -0.57 16.19 13.66
C SER A 97 -0.88 16.29 15.15
N LEU A 98 -1.76 15.41 15.67
CA LEU A 98 -2.11 15.36 17.08
C LEU A 98 -1.11 14.52 17.89
N VAL A 99 -0.30 13.67 17.25
CA VAL A 99 0.70 12.85 17.92
C VAL A 99 1.87 13.74 18.35
N ALA A 100 2.16 13.77 19.65
CA ALA A 100 3.33 14.48 20.16
C ALA A 100 4.63 13.84 19.63
N SER A 101 5.71 14.61 19.57
CA SER A 101 6.99 14.14 18.99
C SER A 101 7.56 12.90 19.69
N ASP A 102 7.28 12.72 20.98
CA ASP A 102 7.71 11.56 21.76
C ASP A 102 6.73 10.37 21.67
N GLY A 103 5.62 10.51 20.94
CA GLY A 103 4.58 9.49 20.82
C GLY A 103 3.83 9.20 22.13
N ALA A 104 4.07 9.93 23.22
CA ALA A 104 3.49 9.66 24.53
C ALA A 104 2.08 10.26 24.70
N SER A 105 1.66 11.10 23.77
CA SER A 105 0.32 11.69 23.75
C SER A 105 -0.21 11.91 22.34
N VAL A 106 -1.55 11.86 22.22
CA VAL A 106 -2.27 12.21 21.01
C VAL A 106 -3.38 13.19 21.38
N GLY A 107 -3.27 14.43 20.90
CA GLY A 107 -4.14 15.53 21.29
C GLY A 107 -4.06 15.81 22.79
N THR A 108 -5.16 15.57 23.52
CA THR A 108 -5.21 15.72 24.98
C THR A 108 -5.08 14.39 25.73
N THR A 109 -4.88 13.29 25.02
CA THR A 109 -4.82 11.93 25.59
C THR A 109 -3.37 11.56 25.87
N MET A 110 -3.04 11.31 27.14
CA MET A 110 -1.78 10.71 27.54
C MET A 110 -1.89 9.19 27.46
N ILE A 111 -0.89 8.52 26.89
CA ILE A 111 -0.95 7.08 26.63
C ILE A 111 0.14 6.37 27.43
N SER A 112 -0.25 5.35 28.20
CA SER A 112 0.68 4.45 28.86
C SER A 112 0.86 3.22 27.98
N TRP A 113 1.83 3.26 27.08
CA TRP A 113 2.14 2.15 26.20
C TRP A 113 2.72 0.95 26.97
N ILE A 114 2.50 -0.25 26.44
CA ILE A 114 3.11 -1.48 26.97
C ILE A 114 4.60 -1.62 26.60
N ALA A 115 5.03 -0.91 25.56
CA ALA A 115 6.38 -0.86 25.02
C ALA A 115 6.58 0.49 24.29
N PRO A 116 7.81 0.90 23.96
CA PRO A 116 8.06 2.16 23.26
C PRO A 116 7.28 2.27 21.95
N PRO A 117 6.59 3.41 21.69
CA PRO A 117 5.87 3.61 20.45
C PRO A 117 6.79 4.11 19.34
N HIS A 118 6.54 3.65 18.12
CA HIS A 118 7.20 4.11 16.89
C HIS A 118 6.13 4.39 15.83
N PHE A 119 5.94 5.68 15.51
CA PHE A 119 4.95 6.13 14.56
C PHE A 119 5.57 6.50 13.22
N TYR A 120 5.06 5.90 12.15
CA TYR A 120 5.42 6.21 10.76
C TYR A 120 4.19 6.70 10.01
N LYS A 121 4.41 7.47 8.95
CA LYS A 121 3.34 7.91 8.04
C LYS A 121 3.82 7.99 6.60
N THR A 122 2.95 7.63 5.68
CA THR A 122 3.15 7.78 4.23
C THR A 122 1.80 7.69 3.53
N GLY A 123 1.64 8.37 2.40
CA GLY A 123 0.37 8.38 1.66
C GLY A 123 -0.83 8.70 2.57
N ARG A 124 -1.75 7.74 2.70
CA ARG A 124 -2.93 7.85 3.57
C ARG A 124 -2.92 6.87 4.75
N ILE A 125 -1.75 6.43 5.20
CA ILE A 125 -1.60 5.51 6.34
C ILE A 125 -0.76 6.07 7.48
N ILE A 126 -1.13 5.73 8.71
CA ILE A 126 -0.28 5.75 9.90
C ILE A 126 0.06 4.31 10.27
N VAL A 127 1.33 4.07 10.62
CA VAL A 127 1.80 2.77 11.11
C VAL A 127 2.34 2.97 12.53
N LEU A 128 1.88 2.13 13.45
CA LEU A 128 2.32 2.10 14.85
C LEU A 128 2.94 0.74 15.16
N TYR A 129 4.20 0.76 15.56
CA TYR A 129 4.89 -0.38 16.16
C TYR A 129 5.15 -0.10 17.64
N LEU A 130 4.87 -1.08 18.51
CA LEU A 130 5.15 -1.02 19.95
C LEU A 130 6.22 -2.06 20.29
N GLY A 131 7.46 -1.63 20.52
CA GLY A 131 8.56 -2.56 20.79
C GLY A 131 9.92 -1.99 20.47
N GLU A 132 10.96 -2.81 20.65
CA GLU A 132 12.37 -2.41 20.51
C GLU A 132 13.15 -3.38 19.60
N ASP A 133 12.46 -4.26 18.85
CA ASP A 133 13.14 -5.20 17.95
C ASP A 133 13.83 -4.45 16.82
N ALA A 134 15.15 -4.42 16.85
CA ALA A 134 15.98 -3.69 15.89
C ALA A 134 15.75 -4.16 14.44
N ALA A 135 15.48 -5.45 14.20
CA ALA A 135 15.24 -5.94 12.85
C ALA A 135 13.91 -5.43 12.30
N ILE A 136 12.88 -5.33 13.15
CA ILE A 136 11.60 -4.73 12.77
C ILE A 136 11.75 -3.22 12.54
N LEU A 137 12.46 -2.51 13.42
CA LEU A 137 12.71 -1.07 13.27
C LEU A 137 13.50 -0.77 11.98
N ASP A 138 14.55 -1.52 11.68
CA ASP A 138 15.33 -1.35 10.45
C ASP A 138 14.50 -1.64 9.20
N LEU A 139 13.68 -2.70 9.23
CA LEU A 139 12.77 -3.03 8.13
C LEU A 139 11.73 -1.93 7.89
N LEU A 140 11.08 -1.44 8.96
CA LEU A 140 10.09 -0.37 8.85
C LEU A 140 10.75 0.93 8.38
N ASN A 141 11.92 1.28 8.90
CA ASN A 141 12.68 2.45 8.43
C ASN A 141 13.08 2.33 6.94
N GLN A 142 13.46 1.14 6.49
CA GLN A 142 13.78 0.87 5.08
C GLN A 142 12.57 1.08 4.17
N VAL A 143 11.38 0.65 4.59
CA VAL A 143 10.16 0.66 3.77
C VAL A 143 9.42 1.99 3.85
N LEU A 144 9.35 2.61 5.03
CA LEU A 144 8.52 3.78 5.33
C LEU A 144 9.33 5.06 5.52
N GLY A 145 10.65 4.97 5.63
CA GLY A 145 11.49 6.08 6.07
C GLY A 145 11.47 6.25 7.59
N VAL A 146 12.03 7.36 8.07
CA VAL A 146 12.19 7.62 9.51
C VAL A 146 10.82 7.85 10.17
N GLN A 147 10.64 7.29 11.37
CA GLN A 147 9.50 7.59 12.23
C GLN A 147 9.31 9.11 12.43
N PHE A 148 8.06 9.58 12.48
CA PHE A 148 7.75 10.99 12.73
C PHE A 148 7.52 11.31 14.21
N ALA A 149 7.26 10.29 15.03
CA ALA A 149 7.09 10.41 16.48
C ALA A 149 7.46 9.10 17.20
N GLY A 150 7.82 9.20 18.48
CA GLY A 150 8.17 8.07 19.33
C GLY A 150 9.68 7.89 19.54
N GLY A 151 10.07 6.71 20.02
CA GLY A 151 11.47 6.33 20.29
C GLY A 151 11.75 5.92 21.73
#